data_AF-A0AAN7M3C3-F1
#
_entry.id   AF-A0AAN7M3C3-F1
#
_cell.length_a   1.000
_cell.length_b   1.000
_cell.length_c   1.000
_cell.angle_alpha   90.00
_cell.angle_beta   90.00
_cell.angle_gamma   90.00
#
_symmetry.space_group_name_H-M   'P 1'
#
loop_
_entity.id
_entity.type
_entity.pdbx_description
1 polymer ?
#
loop_
_entity_poly.entity_id
_entity_poly.type
_entity_poly.pdbx_seq_one_letter_code
_entity_poly.pdbx_strand_id
1 'polypeptide(L)'
;MSSPASKKEEQNSFVIFSQSQLPRSFFLAQSTLRALAAACTLAALCIMVTSEESVLVFGIHVVARYNYTSACRYLMGVNSVVFGFSLLSLAFLCCLKWSKSNSRHYFVLFLHDLVITALMISGCSAASAIGYVGRYGEEKIGWFSVCQHVAKFCNMMLASLILSSMAFFCYFTLSITSARKLSLL
;
A
#
# COMPACT_ATOMS: atom_id res chain seq x y z
N MET A 1 29.89 11.98 -33.39
CA MET A 1 29.43 12.79 -32.24
C MET A 1 27.94 12.49 -32.05
N SER A 2 27.63 11.80 -30.95
CA SER A 2 26.35 11.45 -30.29
C SER A 2 25.16 12.38 -30.58
N SER A 3 23.86 12.02 -30.53
CA SER A 3 23.06 10.81 -30.26
C SER A 3 21.57 11.21 -30.57
N PRO A 4 20.65 10.31 -30.95
CA PRO A 4 19.26 10.66 -31.28
C PRO A 4 18.32 10.69 -30.07
N ALA A 5 17.34 11.60 -30.09
CA ALA A 5 16.31 11.78 -29.06
C ALA A 5 15.11 10.84 -29.28
N SER A 6 14.84 9.96 -28.31
CA SER A 6 13.65 9.10 -28.26
C SER A 6 13.04 9.14 -26.86
N LYS A 7 11.70 8.98 -26.79
CA LYS A 7 10.79 8.89 -25.63
C LYS A 7 10.12 10.20 -25.15
N LYS A 8 9.04 10.61 -25.83
CA LYS A 8 8.03 11.56 -25.31
C LYS A 8 6.57 11.11 -25.42
N GLU A 9 6.26 9.96 -26.01
CA GLU A 9 4.86 9.58 -26.34
C GLU A 9 4.14 8.63 -25.36
N GLU A 10 4.84 7.88 -24.49
CA GLU A 10 4.18 6.88 -23.64
C GLU A 10 3.47 7.48 -22.41
N GLN A 11 3.81 8.72 -22.03
CA GLN A 11 3.30 9.37 -20.81
C GLN A 11 1.93 10.05 -21.02
N ASN A 12 1.49 10.26 -22.27
CA ASN A 12 0.30 11.05 -22.59
C ASN A 12 -1.01 10.22 -22.68
N SER A 13 -0.94 8.93 -23.01
CA SER A 13 -2.16 8.11 -23.19
C SER A 13 -2.79 7.63 -21.88
N PHE A 14 -2.01 7.44 -20.81
CA PHE A 14 -2.57 7.00 -19.52
C PHE A 14 -3.23 8.15 -18.73
N VAL A 15 -2.81 9.39 -18.98
CA VAL A 15 -3.35 10.59 -18.29
C VAL A 15 -4.69 11.04 -18.87
N ILE A 16 -4.99 10.68 -20.13
CA ILE A 16 -6.20 11.14 -20.84
C ILE A 16 -7.45 10.31 -20.50
N PHE A 17 -7.32 9.04 -20.12
CA PHE A 17 -8.50 8.17 -19.92
C PHE A 17 -9.34 8.47 -18.66
N SER A 18 -8.86 9.31 -17.74
CA SER A 18 -9.56 9.57 -16.46
C SER A 18 -10.13 10.99 -16.31
N GLN A 19 -10.02 11.85 -17.33
CA GLN A 19 -10.37 13.28 -17.22
C GLN A 19 -11.81 13.64 -17.64
N SER A 20 -12.56 12.78 -18.34
CA SER A 20 -13.73 13.23 -19.11
C SER A 20 -15.12 13.03 -18.48
N GLN A 21 -15.28 12.47 -17.27
CA GLN A 21 -16.62 12.14 -16.73
C GLN A 21 -16.81 12.58 -15.26
N LEU A 22 -17.24 13.82 -15.03
CA LEU A 22 -17.49 14.45 -13.71
C LEU A 22 -18.99 14.79 -13.63
N PRO A 23 -19.78 14.51 -12.55
CA PRO A 23 -19.42 14.39 -11.13
C PRO A 23 -19.73 13.03 -10.47
N ARG A 24 -20.71 12.24 -10.94
CA ARG A 24 -21.07 10.94 -10.33
C ARG A 24 -19.99 9.87 -10.55
N SER A 25 -19.43 9.82 -11.76
CA SER A 25 -18.35 8.89 -12.14
C SER A 25 -17.12 9.07 -11.25
N PHE A 26 -16.76 10.32 -10.92
CA PHE A 26 -15.64 10.63 -10.06
C PHE A 26 -15.83 10.11 -8.63
N PHE A 27 -17.00 10.35 -8.02
CA PHE A 27 -17.31 9.80 -6.70
C PHE A 27 -17.35 8.27 -6.69
N LEU A 28 -17.90 7.66 -7.75
CA LEU A 28 -17.89 6.20 -7.90
C LEU A 28 -16.46 5.66 -8.04
N ALA A 29 -15.65 6.24 -8.93
CA ALA A 29 -14.25 5.83 -9.12
C ALA A 29 -13.44 5.98 -7.83
N GLN A 30 -13.59 7.11 -7.13
CA GLN A 30 -12.92 7.37 -5.87
C GLN A 30 -13.33 6.35 -4.78
N SER A 31 -14.62 5.96 -4.77
CA SER A 31 -15.14 4.93 -3.85
C SER A 31 -14.62 3.54 -4.20
N THR A 32 -14.61 3.16 -5.49
CA THR A 32 -14.10 1.86 -5.96
C THR A 32 -12.61 1.72 -5.70
N LEU A 33 -11.81 2.77 -5.94
CA LEU A 33 -10.38 2.79 -5.63
C LEU A 33 -10.10 2.59 -4.14
N ARG A 34 -10.89 3.23 -3.26
CA ARG A 34 -10.79 3.02 -1.80
C ARG A 34 -11.21 1.61 -1.40
N ALA A 35 -12.29 1.08 -1.98
CA ALA A 35 -12.74 -0.29 -1.71
C ALA A 35 -11.71 -1.32 -2.17
N LEU A 36 -11.10 -1.12 -3.34
CA LEU A 36 -10.04 -1.97 -3.86
C LEU A 36 -8.80 -1.93 -2.96
N ALA A 37 -8.37 -0.73 -2.54
CA ALA A 37 -7.25 -0.59 -1.62
C ALA A 37 -7.53 -1.24 -0.25
N ALA A 38 -8.75 -1.10 0.27
CA ALA A 38 -9.19 -1.77 1.50
C ALA A 38 -9.18 -3.30 1.34
N ALA A 39 -9.62 -3.82 0.19
CA ALA A 39 -9.59 -5.25 -0.10
C ALA A 39 -8.14 -5.78 -0.21
N CYS A 40 -7.24 -5.02 -0.87
CA CYS A 40 -5.82 -5.37 -0.95
C CYS A 40 -5.13 -5.38 0.41
N THR A 41 -5.39 -4.38 1.26
CA THR A 41 -4.83 -4.31 2.62
C THR A 41 -5.41 -5.40 3.54
N LEU A 42 -6.70 -5.71 3.41
CA LEU A 42 -7.32 -6.82 4.12
C LEU A 42 -6.75 -8.17 3.67
N ALA A 43 -6.58 -8.38 2.37
CA ALA A 43 -5.93 -9.58 1.85
C ALA A 43 -4.48 -9.69 2.32
N ALA A 44 -3.73 -8.57 2.34
CA ALA A 44 -2.38 -8.52 2.89
C ALA A 44 -2.33 -8.90 4.37
N LEU A 45 -3.29 -8.42 5.18
CA LEU A 45 -3.47 -8.82 6.59
C LEU A 45 -3.80 -10.30 6.73
N CYS A 46 -4.78 -10.81 5.97
CA CYS A 46 -5.16 -12.22 6.00
C CYS A 46 -3.99 -13.13 5.63
N ILE A 47 -3.20 -12.77 4.61
CA ILE A 47 -1.98 -13.50 4.24
C ILE A 47 -1.00 -13.45 5.41
N MET A 48 -0.71 -12.28 5.99
CA MET A 48 0.22 -12.17 7.12
C MET A 48 -0.21 -12.98 8.35
N VAL A 49 -1.50 -12.97 8.67
CA VAL A 49 -2.06 -13.71 9.82
C VAL A 49 -2.08 -15.21 9.57
N THR A 50 -2.37 -15.63 8.34
CA THR A 50 -2.44 -17.06 7.98
C THR A 50 -1.05 -17.67 7.75
N SER A 51 -0.03 -16.84 7.52
CA SER A 51 1.36 -17.27 7.30
C SER A 51 2.08 -17.67 8.59
N GLU A 52 1.42 -18.41 9.48
CA GLU A 52 2.11 -19.01 10.63
C GLU A 52 2.84 -20.27 10.16
N GLU A 53 4.16 -20.17 9.97
CA GLU A 53 5.02 -21.32 9.67
C GLU A 53 6.06 -21.46 10.80
N SER A 54 6.10 -22.62 11.45
CA SER A 54 7.10 -22.95 12.45
C SER A 54 8.25 -23.72 11.81
N VAL A 55 9.48 -23.19 11.86
CA VAL A 55 10.65 -23.80 11.21
C VAL A 55 11.82 -23.94 12.18
N LEU A 56 12.47 -25.11 12.21
CA LEU A 56 13.68 -25.30 13.00
C LEU A 56 14.86 -24.59 12.32
N VAL A 57 15.52 -23.66 13.02
CA VAL A 57 16.74 -23.00 12.54
C VAL A 57 17.85 -23.31 13.54
N PHE A 58 18.93 -23.95 13.09
CA PHE A 58 20.11 -24.28 13.92
C PHE A 58 19.82 -25.07 15.22
N GLY A 59 18.90 -26.05 15.18
CA GLY A 59 18.57 -26.87 16.36
C GLY A 59 17.76 -26.16 17.44
N ILE A 60 17.35 -24.91 17.19
CA ILE A 60 16.46 -24.12 18.05
C ILE A 60 15.08 -24.08 17.38
N HIS A 61 14.02 -24.35 18.14
CA HIS A 61 12.64 -24.16 17.68
C HIS A 61 12.34 -22.67 17.49
N VAL A 62 12.68 -22.12 16.33
CA VAL A 62 12.32 -20.75 15.97
C VAL A 62 10.94 -20.79 15.33
N VAL A 63 9.90 -20.60 16.15
CA VAL A 63 8.57 -20.36 15.60
C VAL A 63 8.63 -19.03 14.84
N ALA A 64 8.73 -19.07 13.50
CA ALA A 64 8.73 -17.90 12.65
C ALA A 64 7.31 -17.32 12.59
N ARG A 65 6.85 -16.79 13.72
CA ARG A 65 5.65 -15.97 13.78
C ARG A 65 5.97 -14.62 13.16
N TYR A 66 4.95 -13.98 12.57
CA TYR A 66 4.99 -12.60 12.08
C TYR A 66 5.59 -11.59 13.09
N ASN A 67 5.62 -11.96 14.37
CA ASN A 67 6.14 -11.21 15.50
C ASN A 67 7.68 -11.10 15.60
N TYR A 68 8.47 -11.85 14.83
CA TYR A 68 9.94 -11.86 15.00
C TYR A 68 10.66 -10.66 14.36
N THR A 69 10.16 -10.16 13.23
CA THR A 69 10.77 -9.00 12.55
C THR A 69 9.92 -7.75 12.79
N SER A 70 10.55 -6.73 13.36
CA SER A 70 9.92 -5.43 13.67
C SER A 70 9.25 -4.80 12.44
N ALA A 71 9.82 -4.99 11.25
CA ALA A 71 9.26 -4.48 9.99
C ALA A 71 7.93 -5.15 9.59
N CYS A 72 7.75 -6.45 9.86
CA CYS A 72 6.49 -7.16 9.57
C CYS A 72 5.39 -6.68 10.51
N ARG A 73 5.70 -6.55 11.81
CA ARG A 73 4.76 -6.00 12.81
C ARG A 73 4.37 -4.57 12.44
N TYR A 74 5.33 -3.75 12.01
CA TYR A 74 5.06 -2.40 11.56
C TYR A 74 4.15 -2.37 10.33
N LEU A 75 4.46 -3.16 9.29
CA LEU A 75 3.62 -3.23 8.08
C LEU A 75 2.21 -3.77 8.38
N MET A 76 2.06 -4.75 9.29
CA MET A 76 0.75 -5.23 9.74
C MET A 76 -0.02 -4.13 10.50
N GLY A 77 0.65 -3.41 11.40
CA GLY A 77 0.06 -2.27 12.10
C GLY A 77 -0.42 -1.19 11.14
N VAL A 78 0.42 -0.83 10.15
CA VAL A 78 0.08 0.11 9.08
C VAL A 78 -1.15 -0.39 8.30
N ASN A 79 -1.15 -1.64 7.82
CA ASN A 79 -2.29 -2.19 7.08
C ASN A 79 -3.58 -2.22 7.90
N SER A 80 -3.51 -2.52 9.21
CA SER A 80 -4.66 -2.50 10.12
C SER A 80 -5.24 -1.10 10.30
N VAL A 81 -4.37 -0.12 10.54
CA VAL A 81 -4.75 1.30 10.64
C VAL A 81 -5.38 1.77 9.34
N VAL A 82 -4.76 1.46 8.20
CA VAL A 82 -5.26 1.82 6.86
C VAL A 82 -6.62 1.21 6.60
N PHE A 83 -6.84 -0.07 6.93
CA PHE A 83 -8.13 -0.73 6.79
C PHE A 83 -9.21 -0.05 7.63
N GLY A 84 -8.94 0.24 8.90
CA GLY A 84 -9.88 0.95 9.78
C GLY A 84 -10.24 2.34 9.26
N PHE A 85 -9.23 3.12 8.84
CA PHE A 85 -9.44 4.44 8.24
C PHE A 85 -10.16 4.38 6.89
N SER A 86 -9.96 3.32 6.11
CA SER A 86 -10.70 3.09 4.85
C SER A 86 -12.19 2.94 5.10
N LEU A 87 -12.57 2.15 6.10
CA LEU A 87 -13.98 1.97 6.50
C LEU A 87 -14.59 3.27 7.00
N LEU A 88 -13.85 4.02 7.82
CA LEU A 88 -14.29 5.32 8.32
C LEU A 88 -14.49 6.32 7.18
N SER A 89 -13.57 6.35 6.21
CA SER A 89 -13.67 7.18 5.01
C SER A 89 -14.89 6.80 4.16
N LEU A 90 -15.17 5.50 4.00
CA LEU A 90 -16.35 5.00 3.28
C LEU A 90 -17.65 5.42 3.98
N ALA A 91 -17.70 5.27 5.30
CA ALA A 91 -18.85 5.70 6.11
C ALA A 91 -19.07 7.22 6.01
N PHE A 92 -17.99 8.00 6.04
CA PHE A 92 -18.04 9.45 5.89
C PHE A 92 -18.57 9.88 4.53
N LEU A 93 -18.19 9.21 3.44
CA LEU A 93 -18.74 9.45 2.10
C LEU A 93 -20.25 9.15 2.02
N CYS A 94 -20.70 8.07 2.67
CA CYS A 94 -22.14 7.76 2.77
C CYS A 94 -22.91 8.85 3.51
N CYS A 95 -22.37 9.37 4.62
CA CYS A 95 -22.96 10.48 5.37
C CYS A 95 -22.98 11.79 4.57
N LEU A 96 -21.91 12.09 3.84
CA LEU A 96 -21.81 13.27 2.96
C LEU A 96 -22.87 13.26 1.85
N LYS A 97 -23.22 12.08 1.32
CA LYS A 97 -24.27 11.93 0.30
C LYS A 97 -25.65 12.38 0.81
N TRP A 98 -25.86 12.39 2.13
CA TRP A 98 -27.09 12.82 2.79
C TRP A 98 -27.09 14.29 3.24
N SER A 99 -25.93 14.97 3.28
CA SER A 99 -25.81 16.32 3.84
C SER A 99 -25.34 17.35 2.78
N LYS A 100 -25.87 18.58 2.81
CA LYS A 100 -25.48 19.66 1.89
C LYS A 100 -24.00 20.02 2.13
N SER A 101 -23.16 19.70 1.14
CA SER A 101 -21.69 19.71 1.21
C SER A 101 -21.09 21.08 1.53
N ASN A 102 -20.18 21.12 2.52
CA ASN A 102 -19.35 22.27 2.88
C ASN A 102 -17.89 22.02 2.42
N SER A 103 -17.21 23.01 1.83
CA SER A 103 -15.82 22.89 1.31
C SER A 103 -14.80 22.28 2.29
N ARG A 104 -15.00 22.43 3.61
CA ARG A 104 -14.12 21.85 4.64
C ARG A 104 -14.00 20.31 4.57
N HIS A 105 -15.03 19.61 4.08
CA HIS A 105 -15.04 18.14 4.06
C HIS A 105 -14.05 17.58 3.02
N TYR A 106 -13.86 18.26 1.90
CA TYR A 106 -12.91 17.85 0.87
C TYR A 106 -11.46 18.00 1.33
N PHE A 107 -11.16 19.05 2.10
CA PHE A 107 -9.83 19.24 2.68
C PHE A 107 -9.48 18.15 3.71
N VAL A 108 -10.44 17.75 4.55
CA VAL A 108 -10.25 16.65 5.51
C VAL A 108 -10.00 15.32 4.79
N LEU A 109 -10.76 15.02 3.74
CA LEU A 109 -10.54 13.81 2.91
C LEU A 109 -9.17 13.83 2.23
N PHE A 110 -8.72 15.00 1.75
CA PHE A 110 -7.39 15.14 1.16
C PHE A 110 -6.26 14.88 2.17
N LEU A 111 -6.31 15.51 3.35
CA LEU A 111 -5.34 15.28 4.41
C LEU A 111 -5.32 13.82 4.85
N HIS A 112 -6.50 13.22 4.99
CA HIS A 112 -6.65 11.82 5.32
C HIS A 112 -5.95 10.91 4.28
N ASP A 113 -6.24 11.10 2.99
CA ASP A 113 -5.61 10.30 1.92
C ASP A 113 -4.08 10.49 1.89
N LEU A 114 -3.59 11.70 2.17
CA LEU A 114 -2.16 12.00 2.24
C LEU A 114 -1.48 11.25 3.40
N VAL A 115 -2.06 11.29 4.60
CA VAL A 115 -1.52 10.59 5.79
C VAL A 115 -1.49 9.09 5.57
N ILE A 116 -2.55 8.51 5.01
CA ILE A 116 -2.62 7.08 4.68
C ILE A 116 -1.54 6.68 3.67
N THR A 117 -1.35 7.49 2.62
CA THR A 117 -0.31 7.27 1.62
C THR A 117 1.08 7.30 2.24
N ALA A 118 1.34 8.25 3.15
CA ALA A 118 2.62 8.40 3.84
C ALA A 118 2.92 7.21 4.79
N LEU A 119 1.90 6.74 5.53
CA LEU A 119 2.04 5.56 6.40
C LEU A 119 2.35 4.29 5.59
N MET A 120 1.65 4.09 4.47
CA MET A 120 1.85 2.94 3.60
C MET A 120 3.25 2.89 2.99
N ILE A 121 3.78 4.01 2.47
CA ILE A 121 5.15 4.03 1.90
C ILE A 121 6.21 3.79 2.97
N SER A 122 6.01 4.31 4.18
CA SER A 122 6.90 4.04 5.32
C SER A 122 6.91 2.55 5.67
N GLY A 123 5.74 1.91 5.74
CA GLY A 123 5.62 0.47 5.99
C GLY A 123 6.26 -0.37 4.89
N CYS A 124 5.93 -0.09 3.63
CA CYS A 124 6.43 -0.84 2.49
C CYS A 124 7.95 -0.71 2.33
N SER A 125 8.53 0.47 2.58
CA SER A 125 9.98 0.66 2.51
C SER A 125 10.72 -0.10 3.60
N ALA A 126 10.25 -0.03 4.86
CA ALA A 126 10.83 -0.80 5.96
C ALA A 126 10.77 -2.31 5.71
N ALA A 127 9.62 -2.80 5.27
CA ALA A 127 9.44 -4.22 4.95
C ALA A 127 10.23 -4.66 3.72
N SER A 128 10.39 -3.80 2.72
CA SER A 128 11.23 -4.08 1.54
C SER A 128 12.70 -4.18 1.91
N ALA A 129 13.19 -3.28 2.77
CA ALA A 129 14.58 -3.30 3.24
C ALA A 129 14.88 -4.61 3.98
N ILE A 130 14.04 -4.99 4.95
CA ILE A 130 14.22 -6.25 5.68
C ILE A 130 13.94 -7.48 4.82
N GLY A 131 13.03 -7.39 3.85
CA GLY A 131 12.75 -8.47 2.90
C GLY A 131 13.92 -8.73 1.94
N TYR A 132 14.55 -7.67 1.43
CA TYR A 132 15.77 -7.75 0.62
C TYR A 132 16.91 -8.38 1.44
N VAL A 133 17.04 -7.86 2.65
CA VAL A 133 17.65 -8.44 3.84
C VAL A 133 17.68 -9.97 3.88
N GLY A 134 16.51 -10.50 4.23
CA GLY A 134 16.32 -11.94 4.43
C GLY A 134 16.46 -12.78 3.18
N ARG A 135 16.29 -12.21 1.97
CA ARG A 135 16.33 -12.96 0.71
C ARG A 135 17.74 -13.13 0.16
N TYR A 136 18.52 -12.05 0.13
CA TYR A 136 19.85 -12.07 -0.47
C TYR A 136 20.96 -12.27 0.56
N GLY A 137 20.76 -11.81 1.81
CA GLY A 137 21.82 -11.80 2.81
C GLY A 137 23.01 -10.93 2.38
N GLU A 138 24.03 -10.86 3.22
CA GLU A 138 25.31 -10.24 2.88
C GLU A 138 26.42 -10.97 3.64
N GLU A 139 27.13 -11.86 2.94
CA GLU A 139 28.15 -12.74 3.53
C GLU A 139 29.29 -11.96 4.18
N LYS A 140 29.63 -10.79 3.63
CA LYS A 140 30.73 -9.93 4.11
C LYS A 140 30.53 -9.40 5.52
N ILE A 141 29.28 -9.26 5.96
CA ILE A 141 28.91 -8.82 7.32
C ILE A 141 28.32 -9.97 8.15
N GLY A 142 28.39 -11.21 7.65
CA GLY A 142 27.86 -12.39 8.33
C GLY A 142 26.33 -12.51 8.31
N TRP A 143 25.64 -11.82 7.41
CA TRP A 143 24.18 -11.92 7.29
C TRP A 143 23.77 -13.04 6.35
N PHE A 144 23.20 -14.10 6.93
CA PHE A 144 22.79 -15.29 6.18
C PHE A 144 21.40 -15.14 5.56
N SER A 145 21.17 -15.76 4.40
CA SER A 145 19.88 -15.74 3.71
C SER A 145 18.85 -16.64 4.42
N VAL A 146 17.99 -16.03 5.24
CA VAL A 146 16.96 -16.75 6.00
C VAL A 146 15.92 -17.38 5.07
N CYS A 147 15.58 -16.71 3.95
CA CYS A 147 14.56 -17.18 3.02
C CYS A 147 14.89 -18.53 2.34
N GLN A 148 16.14 -19.02 2.35
CA GLN A 148 16.43 -20.36 1.82
C GLN A 148 15.88 -21.48 2.71
N HIS A 149 15.86 -21.28 4.03
CA HIS A 149 15.29 -22.25 4.97
C HIS A 149 13.76 -22.11 5.13
N VAL A 150 13.21 -20.91 4.88
CA VAL A 150 11.78 -20.58 5.10
C VAL A 150 11.10 -20.06 3.83
N ALA A 151 11.38 -20.68 2.68
CA ALA A 151 10.99 -20.17 1.37
C ALA A 151 9.47 -19.90 1.24
N LYS A 152 8.62 -20.75 1.83
CA LYS A 152 7.15 -20.59 1.80
C LYS A 152 6.69 -19.33 2.53
N PHE A 153 7.17 -19.11 3.76
CA PHE A 153 6.89 -17.91 4.55
C PHE A 153 7.39 -16.65 3.83
N CYS A 154 8.61 -16.70 3.29
CA CYS A 154 9.21 -15.59 2.57
C CYS A 154 8.40 -15.20 1.32
N ASN A 155 7.90 -16.19 0.56
CA ASN A 155 7.04 -15.93 -0.59
C ASN A 155 5.67 -15.35 -0.20
N MET A 156 5.06 -15.83 0.90
CA MET A 156 3.81 -15.27 1.40
C MET A 156 3.97 -13.83 1.91
N MET A 157 5.07 -13.54 2.61
CA MET A 157 5.42 -12.17 3.03
C MET A 157 5.62 -11.26 1.82
N LEU A 158 6.34 -11.71 0.80
CA LEU A 158 6.54 -10.96 -0.44
C LEU A 158 5.20 -10.69 -1.15
N ALA A 159 4.31 -11.68 -1.21
CA ALA A 159 2.97 -11.50 -1.78
C ALA A 159 2.17 -10.42 -1.01
N SER A 160 2.19 -10.46 0.32
CA SER A 160 1.53 -9.44 1.15
C SER A 160 2.14 -8.03 0.94
N LEU A 161 3.46 -7.94 0.78
CA LEU A 161 4.15 -6.69 0.46
C LEU A 161 3.74 -6.14 -0.91
N ILE A 162 3.63 -6.99 -1.93
CA ILE A 162 3.15 -6.61 -3.27
C ILE A 162 1.72 -6.08 -3.19
N LEU A 163 0.82 -6.79 -2.48
CA LEU A 163 -0.56 -6.34 -2.27
C LEU A 163 -0.62 -4.98 -1.55
N SER A 164 0.20 -4.80 -0.50
CA SER A 164 0.29 -3.53 0.22
C SER A 164 0.82 -2.40 -0.69
N SER A 165 1.80 -2.70 -1.54
CA SER A 165 2.34 -1.76 -2.52
C SER A 165 1.29 -1.35 -3.57
N MET A 166 0.47 -2.30 -4.05
CA MET A 166 -0.65 -1.99 -4.93
C MET A 166 -1.68 -1.07 -4.28
N ALA A 167 -2.00 -1.31 -3.00
CA ALA A 167 -2.88 -0.42 -2.23
C ALA A 167 -2.28 0.99 -2.09
N PHE A 168 -0.96 1.10 -1.87
CA PHE A 168 -0.26 2.39 -1.86
C PHE A 168 -0.45 3.16 -3.19
N PHE A 169 -0.26 2.51 -4.35
CA PHE A 169 -0.46 3.17 -5.64
C PHE A 169 -1.91 3.65 -5.85
N CYS A 170 -2.90 2.92 -5.34
CA CYS A 170 -4.30 3.33 -5.37
C CYS A 170 -4.50 4.62 -4.55
N TYR A 171 -4.01 4.66 -3.30
CA TYR A 171 -4.09 5.84 -2.44
C TYR A 171 -3.30 7.05 -2.97
N PHE A 172 -2.14 6.80 -3.58
CA PHE A 172 -1.34 7.85 -4.20
C PHE A 172 -2.09 8.51 -5.36
N THR A 173 -2.72 7.71 -6.22
CA THR A 173 -3.53 8.20 -7.34
C THR A 173 -4.74 9.01 -6.86
N LEU A 174 -5.37 8.56 -5.75
CA LEU A 174 -6.45 9.29 -5.08
C LEU A 174 -5.97 10.65 -4.54
N SER A 175 -4.83 10.68 -3.85
CA SER A 175 -4.22 11.90 -3.31
C SER A 175 -3.92 12.92 -4.41
N ILE A 176 -3.28 12.51 -5.52
CA ILE A 176 -3.02 13.38 -6.67
C ILE A 176 -4.30 13.95 -7.26
N THR A 177 -5.32 13.11 -7.38
CA THR A 177 -6.60 13.50 -7.97
C THR A 177 -7.34 14.50 -7.08
N SER A 178 -7.27 14.31 -5.76
CA SER A 178 -7.80 15.25 -4.77
C SER A 178 -7.02 16.57 -4.75
N ALA A 179 -5.68 16.53 -4.83
CA ALA A 179 -4.84 17.73 -4.90
C ALA A 179 -5.14 18.58 -6.13
N ARG A 180 -5.25 17.96 -7.32
CA ARG A 180 -5.60 18.65 -8.58
C ARG A 180 -6.96 19.32 -8.51
N LYS A 181 -7.92 18.73 -7.79
CA LYS A 181 -9.24 19.33 -7.58
C LYS A 181 -9.17 20.53 -6.66
N LEU A 182 -8.39 20.46 -5.59
CA LEU A 182 -8.20 21.57 -4.66
C LEU A 182 -7.48 22.76 -5.30
N SER A 183 -6.51 22.50 -6.20
CA SER A 183 -5.77 23.57 -6.91
C SER A 183 -6.57 24.27 -8.01
N LEU A 184 -7.71 23.70 -8.45
CA LEU A 184 -8.57 24.26 -9.49
C LEU A 184 -9.75 25.07 -8.92
N LEU A 185 -9.84 25.20 -7.60
CA LEU A 185 -10.95 25.79 -6.85
C LEU A 185 -10.47 27.06 -6.15
#